data_AF-A0A2M8Q8G6-F1
#
_entry.id   AF-A0A2M8Q8G6-F1
#
_cell.length_a   1.000
_cell.length_b   1.000
_cell.length_c   1.000
_cell.angle_alpha   90.00
_cell.angle_beta   90.00
_cell.angle_gamma   90.00
#
_symmetry.space_group_name_H-M   'P 1'
#
loop_
_entity.id
_entity.type
_entity.pdbx_description
1 polymer ?
#
loop_
_entity_poly.entity_id
_entity_poly.type
_entity_poly.pdbx_seq_one_letter_code
_entity_poly.pdbx_strand_id
1 'polypeptide(L)'
;PKHALTPDELIKKGAMTPGIADFLRACVKAALNIVVSGGTGTGKTTILNALSSFIPEDERIITIEDAAELRLQQPHVVRLESRPPNVEGKGAVTIRQLVINALRMRPDRIVVGEVRGGEALDMLQAMNTGHEGSMTTVHSNSARDTLRRVETMVLMAGMDLPLRAIREQIASAFDLIVHLGRLSDGSRKIVQIAEVQGMERDTIVMQDIFQ
;
A
#
# COMPACT_ATOMS: atom_id res chain seq x y z
N PRO A 1 7.14 15.37 12.17
CA PRO A 1 6.74 15.05 13.57
C PRO A 1 7.78 14.12 14.21
N LYS A 2 8.07 14.25 15.51
CA LYS A 2 9.04 13.37 16.21
C LYS A 2 8.53 11.93 16.35
N HIS A 3 7.21 11.70 16.25
CA HIS A 3 6.55 10.40 16.36
C HIS A 3 5.47 10.24 15.26
N ALA A 4 5.24 8.99 14.81
CA ALA A 4 4.12 8.68 13.92
C ALA A 4 2.79 8.86 14.67
N LEU A 5 1.74 9.32 13.98
CA LEU A 5 0.43 9.52 14.62
C LEU A 5 -0.22 8.16 14.91
N THR A 6 -0.79 8.04 16.10
CA THR A 6 -1.53 6.84 16.49
C THR A 6 -2.95 6.84 15.89
N PRO A 7 -3.61 5.67 15.79
CA PRO A 7 -5.01 5.59 15.39
C PRO A 7 -5.93 6.51 16.22
N ASP A 8 -5.75 6.56 17.54
CA ASP A 8 -6.55 7.42 18.43
C ASP A 8 -6.35 8.91 18.16
N GLU A 9 -5.11 9.33 17.86
CA GLU A 9 -4.82 10.71 17.48
C GLU A 9 -5.48 11.08 16.14
N LEU A 10 -5.52 10.14 15.19
CA LEU A 10 -6.19 10.34 13.90
C LEU A 10 -7.71 10.43 14.05
N ILE A 11 -8.31 9.63 14.94
CA ILE A 11 -9.72 9.75 15.32
C ILE A 11 -9.99 11.13 15.94
N LYS A 12 -9.17 11.55 16.92
CA LYS A 12 -9.31 12.87 17.56
C LYS A 12 -9.18 14.04 16.57
N LYS A 13 -8.37 13.87 15.52
CA LYS A 13 -8.21 14.84 14.42
C LYS A 13 -9.32 14.75 13.36
N GLY A 14 -10.26 13.81 13.49
CA GLY A 14 -11.35 13.62 12.54
C GLY A 14 -10.91 13.05 11.19
N ALA A 15 -9.73 12.41 11.12
CA ALA A 15 -9.23 11.79 9.89
C ALA A 15 -9.94 10.47 9.57
N MET A 16 -10.42 9.77 10.59
CA MET A 16 -11.28 8.59 10.49
C MET A 16 -12.21 8.50 11.70
N THR A 17 -13.30 7.74 11.59
CA THR A 17 -14.20 7.48 12.73
C THR A 17 -13.70 6.27 13.54
N PRO A 18 -14.15 6.09 14.80
CA PRO A 18 -13.83 4.88 15.57
C PRO A 18 -14.24 3.59 14.85
N GLY A 19 -15.42 3.56 14.24
CA GLY A 19 -15.90 2.39 13.49
C GLY A 19 -15.02 2.05 12.29
N ILE A 20 -14.51 3.06 11.57
CA ILE A 20 -13.52 2.84 10.50
C ILE A 20 -12.21 2.28 11.06
N ALA A 21 -11.74 2.82 12.20
CA ALA A 21 -10.51 2.35 12.81
C ALA A 21 -10.62 0.88 13.27
N ASP A 22 -11.75 0.49 13.87
CA ASP A 22 -12.00 -0.89 14.30
C ASP A 22 -12.12 -1.84 13.10
N PHE A 23 -12.80 -1.42 12.04
CA PHE A 23 -12.88 -2.16 10.79
C PHE A 23 -11.49 -2.39 10.19
N LEU A 24 -10.70 -1.33 10.00
CA LEU A 24 -9.35 -1.44 9.42
C LEU A 24 -8.40 -2.25 10.31
N ARG A 25 -8.56 -2.18 11.63
CA ARG A 25 -7.83 -3.06 12.57
C ARG A 25 -8.15 -4.52 12.32
N ALA A 26 -9.43 -4.87 12.12
CA ALA A 26 -9.83 -6.24 11.82
C ALA A 26 -9.25 -6.69 10.47
N CYS A 27 -9.30 -5.84 9.44
CA CYS A 27 -8.71 -6.14 8.13
C CYS A 27 -7.19 -6.39 8.19
N VAL A 28 -6.45 -5.55 8.92
CA VAL A 28 -5.00 -5.74 9.11
C VAL A 28 -4.72 -7.07 9.81
N LYS A 29 -5.46 -7.38 10.88
CA LYS A 29 -5.31 -8.65 11.62
C LYS A 29 -5.70 -9.89 10.81
N ALA A 30 -6.63 -9.75 9.89
CA ALA A 30 -7.04 -10.79 8.95
C ALA A 30 -6.07 -10.94 7.75
N ALA A 31 -4.93 -10.24 7.78
CA ALA A 31 -3.94 -10.24 6.70
C ALA A 31 -4.52 -9.88 5.32
N LEU A 32 -5.47 -8.93 5.28
CA LEU A 32 -5.93 -8.37 4.01
C LEU A 32 -4.87 -7.44 3.41
N ASN A 33 -4.67 -7.52 2.10
CA ASN A 33 -3.82 -6.63 1.33
C ASN A 33 -4.50 -5.27 1.15
N ILE A 34 -3.89 -4.21 1.71
CA ILE A 34 -4.49 -2.88 1.78
C ILE A 34 -3.67 -1.87 0.97
N VAL A 35 -4.36 -1.17 0.06
CA VAL A 35 -3.81 -0.05 -0.70
C VAL A 35 -4.34 1.27 -0.14
N VAL A 36 -3.47 2.09 0.42
CA VAL A 36 -3.82 3.45 0.86
C VAL A 36 -3.60 4.41 -0.29
N SER A 37 -4.66 5.00 -0.83
CA SER A 37 -4.58 5.86 -2.01
C SER A 37 -4.99 7.30 -1.77
N GLY A 38 -4.60 8.20 -2.66
CA GLY A 38 -4.96 9.63 -2.58
C GLY A 38 -3.91 10.56 -3.19
N GLY A 39 -4.30 11.82 -3.35
CA GLY A 39 -3.46 12.87 -3.93
C GLY A 39 -2.25 13.25 -3.06
N THR A 40 -1.47 14.23 -3.54
CA THR A 40 -0.33 14.76 -2.79
C THR A 40 -0.78 15.42 -1.49
N GLY A 41 -0.11 15.11 -0.38
CA GLY A 41 -0.36 15.76 0.91
C GLY A 41 -1.69 15.39 1.57
N THR A 42 -2.37 14.31 1.14
CA THR A 42 -3.57 13.78 1.81
C THR A 42 -3.25 12.93 3.04
N GLY A 43 -1.98 12.53 3.21
CA GLY A 43 -1.51 11.80 4.40
C GLY A 43 -1.42 10.28 4.25
N LYS A 44 -1.21 9.77 3.02
CA LYS A 44 -1.10 8.31 2.74
C LYS A 44 -0.13 7.59 3.69
N THR A 45 1.12 8.04 3.78
CA THR A 45 2.13 7.43 4.67
C THR A 45 1.75 7.54 6.15
N THR A 46 1.00 8.56 6.54
CA THR A 46 0.50 8.71 7.91
C THR A 46 -0.56 7.67 8.24
N ILE A 47 -1.54 7.48 7.34
CA ILE A 47 -2.56 6.42 7.50
C ILE A 47 -1.90 5.05 7.44
N LEU A 48 -0.99 4.81 6.49
CA LEU A 48 -0.25 3.55 6.40
C LEU A 48 0.53 3.23 7.68
N ASN A 49 1.21 4.22 8.28
CA ASN A 49 1.86 4.06 9.58
C ASN A 49 0.87 3.68 10.68
N ALA A 50 -0.29 4.32 10.74
CA ALA A 50 -1.31 4.00 11.73
C ALA A 50 -1.87 2.58 11.54
N LEU A 51 -2.14 2.16 10.30
CA LEU A 51 -2.56 0.79 10.00
C LEU A 51 -1.49 -0.23 10.36
N SER A 52 -0.21 0.09 10.12
CA SER A 52 0.90 -0.79 10.48
C SER A 52 0.98 -1.06 11.98
N SER A 53 0.45 -0.18 12.84
CA SER A 53 0.39 -0.41 14.29
C SER A 53 -0.60 -1.52 14.70
N PHE A 54 -1.47 -1.96 13.79
CA PHE A 54 -2.39 -3.08 14.03
C PHE A 54 -1.82 -4.43 13.62
N ILE A 55 -0.65 -4.47 12.97
CA ILE A 55 0.02 -5.73 12.60
C ILE A 55 0.45 -6.46 13.89
N PRO A 56 0.15 -7.76 14.03
CA PRO A 56 0.60 -8.59 15.14
C PRO A 56 2.12 -8.52 15.40
N GLU A 57 2.53 -8.64 16.66
CA GLU A 57 3.94 -8.47 17.06
C GLU A 57 4.84 -9.66 16.69
N ASP A 58 4.24 -10.83 16.44
CA ASP A 58 4.93 -12.07 16.05
C ASP A 58 5.27 -12.15 14.57
N GLU A 59 4.76 -11.21 13.76
CA GLU A 59 5.02 -11.16 12.33
C GLU A 59 6.32 -10.42 11.99
N ARG A 60 7.04 -10.97 11.01
CA ARG A 60 8.24 -10.40 10.42
C ARG A 60 7.87 -9.52 9.23
N ILE A 61 8.22 -8.24 9.32
CA ILE A 61 7.80 -7.22 8.35
C ILE A 61 9.02 -6.65 7.65
N ILE A 62 8.92 -6.51 6.32
CA ILE A 62 9.91 -5.78 5.53
C ILE A 62 9.30 -4.51 4.99
N THR A 63 9.89 -3.36 5.32
CA THR A 63 9.52 -2.08 4.72
C THR A 63 10.47 -1.75 3.56
N ILE A 64 9.91 -1.20 2.48
CA ILE A 64 10.66 -0.81 1.28
C ILE A 64 10.26 0.62 0.90
N GLU A 65 11.18 1.56 0.96
CA GLU A 65 10.91 2.98 0.77
C GLU A 65 12.02 3.67 -0.05
N ASP A 66 11.73 4.83 -0.64
CA ASP A 66 12.81 5.65 -1.21
C ASP A 66 13.63 6.35 -0.14
N ALA A 67 12.94 6.86 0.88
CA ALA A 67 13.48 7.42 2.09
C ALA A 67 12.63 6.91 3.25
N ALA A 68 13.25 6.47 4.34
CA ALA A 68 12.54 5.87 5.46
C ALA A 68 11.58 6.87 6.15
N GLU A 69 10.28 6.72 5.92
CA GLU A 69 9.21 7.44 6.59
C GLU A 69 8.39 6.53 7.52
N LEU A 70 8.33 5.22 7.23
CA LEU A 70 7.60 4.24 8.01
C LEU A 70 8.29 3.96 9.36
N ARG A 71 7.46 3.90 10.41
CA ARG A 71 7.89 3.72 11.80
C ARG A 71 7.05 2.64 12.47
N LEU A 72 7.18 1.43 11.95
CA LEU A 72 6.59 0.24 12.53
C LEU A 72 7.16 0.01 13.94
N GLN A 73 6.29 -0.43 14.85
CA GLN A 73 6.61 -0.66 16.26
C GLN A 73 6.87 -2.14 16.58
N GLN A 74 6.62 -3.02 15.62
CA GLN A 74 6.82 -4.45 15.77
C GLN A 74 8.32 -4.77 16.00
N PRO A 75 8.63 -5.82 16.76
CA PRO A 75 10.01 -6.15 17.09
C PRO A 75 10.80 -6.67 15.88
N HIS A 76 10.14 -7.32 14.92
CA HIS A 76 10.78 -8.01 13.79
C HIS A 76 10.65 -7.22 12.48
N VAL A 77 11.18 -6.00 12.45
CA VAL A 77 11.12 -5.12 11.26
C VAL A 77 12.47 -5.00 10.58
N VAL A 78 12.53 -5.31 9.28
CA VAL A 78 13.69 -5.02 8.42
C VAL A 78 13.35 -3.86 7.50
N ARG A 79 14.20 -2.83 7.49
CA ARG A 79 14.00 -1.64 6.67
C ARG A 79 14.93 -1.65 5.48
N LEU A 80 14.37 -1.55 4.29
CA LEU A 80 15.09 -1.46 3.03
C LEU A 80 14.82 -0.10 2.40
N GLU A 81 15.88 0.59 2.00
CA GLU A 81 15.78 1.88 1.33
C GLU A 81 16.39 1.80 -0.06
N SER A 82 15.69 2.40 -1.02
CA SER A 82 16.24 2.58 -2.36
C SER A 82 17.47 3.48 -2.28
N ARG A 83 18.37 3.33 -3.25
CA ARG A 83 19.55 4.18 -3.36
C ARG A 83 19.65 4.72 -4.78
N PRO A 84 19.67 6.04 -4.99
CA PRO A 84 19.96 6.58 -6.31
C PRO A 84 21.38 6.20 -6.76
N PRO A 85 21.67 6.26 -8.07
CA PRO A 85 23.03 6.08 -8.54
C PRO A 85 23.97 7.14 -7.95
N ASN A 86 25.24 6.79 -7.81
CA ASN A 86 26.30 7.76 -7.51
C ASN A 86 26.53 8.72 -8.69
N VAL A 87 27.43 9.69 -8.53
CA VAL A 87 27.78 10.68 -9.57
C VAL A 87 28.26 10.05 -10.89
N GLU A 88 28.73 8.80 -10.86
CA GLU A 88 29.16 8.04 -12.03
C GLU A 88 28.05 7.18 -12.65
N GLY A 89 26.80 7.31 -12.18
CA GLY A 89 25.67 6.52 -12.66
C GLY A 89 25.60 5.09 -12.13
N LYS A 90 26.44 4.71 -11.14
CA LYS A 90 26.57 3.34 -10.64
C LYS A 90 25.95 3.16 -9.26
N GLY A 91 25.67 1.90 -8.91
CA GLY A 91 25.28 1.51 -7.56
C GLY A 91 23.84 1.86 -7.17
N ALA A 92 22.98 2.17 -8.14
CA ALA A 92 21.56 2.35 -7.89
C ALA A 92 20.94 1.05 -7.36
N VAL A 93 20.05 1.18 -6.38
CA VAL A 93 19.20 0.09 -5.86
C VAL A 93 17.77 0.58 -5.94
N THR A 94 16.97 -0.02 -6.81
CA THR A 94 15.58 0.40 -7.04
C THR A 94 14.63 -0.29 -6.06
N ILE A 95 13.45 0.31 -5.83
CA ILE A 95 12.37 -0.35 -5.07
C ILE A 95 12.08 -1.73 -5.64
N ARG A 96 12.00 -1.85 -6.97
CA ARG A 96 11.80 -3.14 -7.66
C ARG A 96 12.81 -4.20 -7.23
N GLN A 97 14.10 -3.86 -7.21
CA GLN A 97 15.16 -4.78 -6.77
C GLN A 97 15.01 -5.18 -5.29
N LEU A 98 14.59 -4.24 -4.44
CA LEU A 98 14.34 -4.49 -3.03
C LEU A 98 13.14 -5.40 -2.82
N VAL A 99 12.05 -5.24 -3.58
CA VAL A 99 10.86 -6.11 -3.52
C VAL A 99 11.26 -7.54 -3.86
N ILE A 100 11.97 -7.74 -4.98
CA ILE A 100 12.45 -9.06 -5.40
C ILE A 100 13.36 -9.69 -4.32
N ASN A 101 14.24 -8.90 -3.72
CA ASN A 101 15.13 -9.39 -2.67
C ASN A 101 14.37 -9.73 -1.38
N ALA A 102 13.35 -8.96 -1.02
CA ALA A 102 12.52 -9.16 0.16
C ALA A 102 11.82 -10.52 0.14
N LEU A 103 11.40 -11.01 -1.03
CA LEU A 103 10.79 -12.35 -1.18
C LEU A 103 11.70 -13.49 -0.69
N ARG A 104 13.02 -13.28 -0.65
CA ARG A 104 14.00 -14.28 -0.16
C ARG A 104 14.31 -14.15 1.32
N MET A 105 13.76 -13.14 1.98
CA MET A 105 14.02 -12.82 3.38
C MET A 105 12.96 -13.39 4.33
N ARG A 106 12.08 -14.24 3.79
CA ARG A 106 10.96 -14.91 4.47
C ARG A 106 10.14 -13.92 5.32
N PRO A 107 9.64 -12.81 4.75
CA PRO A 107 8.72 -11.94 5.47
C PRO A 107 7.36 -12.61 5.61
N ASP A 108 6.61 -12.22 6.65
CA ASP A 108 5.17 -12.45 6.70
C ASP A 108 4.46 -11.35 5.89
N ARG A 109 4.94 -10.10 5.98
CA ARG A 109 4.41 -8.95 5.22
C ARG A 109 5.49 -8.13 4.52
N ILE A 110 5.15 -7.61 3.35
CA ILE A 110 5.95 -6.59 2.66
C ILE A 110 5.14 -5.29 2.61
N VAL A 111 5.74 -4.21 3.12
CA VAL A 111 5.14 -2.87 3.10
C VAL A 111 5.96 -1.98 2.19
N VAL A 112 5.39 -1.62 1.03
CA VAL A 112 6.04 -0.71 0.08
C VAL A 112 5.52 0.70 0.31
N GLY A 113 6.38 1.62 0.73
CA GLY A 113 5.98 2.97 1.14
C GLY A 113 5.18 3.71 0.07
N GLU A 114 5.60 3.66 -1.18
CA GLU A 114 4.83 4.16 -2.32
C GLU A 114 5.22 3.40 -3.59
N VAL A 115 4.23 2.98 -4.37
CA VAL A 115 4.42 2.38 -5.70
C VAL A 115 4.11 3.44 -6.76
N ARG A 116 5.05 3.60 -7.70
CA ARG A 116 5.07 4.63 -8.74
C ARG A 116 5.49 4.14 -10.12
N GLY A 117 5.93 2.89 -10.25
CA GLY A 117 6.44 2.33 -11.51
C GLY A 117 6.43 0.80 -11.54
N GLY A 118 7.36 0.23 -12.31
CA GLY A 118 7.40 -1.20 -12.63
C GLY A 118 7.48 -2.15 -11.43
N GLU A 119 7.90 -1.67 -10.25
CA GLU A 119 7.82 -2.42 -8.99
C GLU A 119 6.40 -2.85 -8.62
N ALA A 120 5.37 -2.22 -9.20
CA ALA A 120 3.97 -2.63 -9.03
C ALA A 120 3.77 -4.10 -9.39
N LEU A 121 4.40 -4.61 -10.44
CA LEU A 121 4.27 -6.00 -10.85
C LEU A 121 4.82 -6.95 -9.77
N ASP A 122 6.02 -6.67 -9.27
CA ASP A 122 6.68 -7.50 -8.26
C ASP A 122 5.96 -7.43 -6.91
N MET A 123 5.36 -6.27 -6.58
CA MET A 123 4.50 -6.12 -5.40
C MET A 123 3.20 -6.94 -5.53
N LEU A 124 2.53 -6.90 -6.70
CA LEU A 124 1.35 -7.72 -6.95
C LEU A 124 1.68 -9.22 -6.85
N GLN A 125 2.85 -9.63 -7.37
CA GLN A 125 3.32 -11.00 -7.22
C GLN A 125 3.52 -11.36 -5.75
N ALA A 126 4.19 -10.50 -4.97
CA ALA A 126 4.38 -10.72 -3.54
C ALA A 126 3.05 -10.96 -2.80
N MET A 127 2.06 -10.10 -3.05
CA MET A 127 0.71 -10.18 -2.49
C MET A 127 -0.01 -11.48 -2.86
N ASN A 128 0.17 -11.96 -4.10
CA ASN A 128 -0.45 -13.19 -4.59
C ASN A 128 0.31 -14.47 -4.17
N THR A 129 1.56 -14.38 -3.71
CA THR A 129 2.41 -15.56 -3.44
C THR A 129 2.88 -15.61 -1.99
N GLY A 130 1.94 -15.72 -1.04
CA GLY A 130 2.25 -16.08 0.35
C GLY A 130 2.79 -14.96 1.22
N HIS A 131 2.62 -13.70 0.81
CA HIS A 131 2.91 -12.50 1.64
C HIS A 131 1.63 -11.68 1.79
N GLU A 132 0.59 -12.35 2.28
CA GLU A 132 -0.71 -11.76 2.60
C GLU A 132 -0.54 -10.63 3.64
N GLY A 133 -1.51 -9.72 3.70
CA GLY A 133 -1.47 -8.59 4.62
C GLY A 133 -0.48 -7.50 4.23
N SER A 134 0.09 -7.59 3.03
CA SER A 134 0.99 -6.58 2.46
C SER A 134 0.25 -5.27 2.24
N MET A 135 0.97 -4.16 2.39
CA MET A 135 0.36 -2.84 2.28
C MET A 135 1.21 -1.90 1.44
N THR A 136 0.55 -0.96 0.77
CA THR A 136 1.26 0.07 0.02
C THR A 136 0.51 1.38 -0.04
N THR A 137 1.17 2.43 -0.52
CA THR A 137 0.50 3.65 -0.96
C THR A 137 0.58 3.86 -2.46
N VAL A 138 -0.48 4.44 -3.02
CA VAL A 138 -0.56 4.78 -4.45
C VAL A 138 -1.14 6.18 -4.61
N HIS A 139 -0.49 7.01 -5.42
CA HIS A 139 -1.09 8.28 -5.83
C HIS A 139 -2.22 8.04 -6.84
N SER A 140 -3.45 8.46 -6.48
CA SER A 140 -4.61 8.40 -7.37
C SER A 140 -5.67 9.44 -6.98
N ASN A 141 -6.63 9.67 -7.86
CA ASN A 141 -7.73 10.63 -7.66
C ASN A 141 -9.03 10.00 -7.14
N SER A 142 -9.10 8.68 -7.06
CA SER A 142 -10.21 7.91 -6.47
C SER A 142 -9.77 6.47 -6.21
N ALA A 143 -10.58 5.68 -5.49
CA ALA A 143 -10.35 4.25 -5.36
C ALA A 143 -10.34 3.53 -6.73
N ARG A 144 -11.25 3.89 -7.64
CA ARG A 144 -11.32 3.30 -8.99
C ARG A 144 -10.14 3.72 -9.88
N ASP A 145 -9.65 4.95 -9.71
CA ASP A 145 -8.44 5.42 -10.39
C ASP A 145 -7.19 4.67 -9.92
N THR A 146 -7.13 4.24 -8.65
CA THR A 146 -6.02 3.43 -8.12
C THR A 146 -5.77 2.19 -8.97
N LEU A 147 -6.81 1.45 -9.35
CA LEU A 147 -6.69 0.26 -10.19
C LEU A 147 -6.04 0.57 -11.54
N ARG A 148 -6.47 1.65 -12.20
CA ARG A 148 -5.94 2.07 -13.51
C ARG A 148 -4.48 2.53 -13.41
N ARG A 149 -4.13 3.20 -12.31
CA ARG A 149 -2.76 3.65 -12.03
C ARG A 149 -1.83 2.45 -11.86
N VAL A 150 -2.24 1.47 -11.08
CA VAL A 150 -1.47 0.23 -10.87
C VAL A 150 -1.35 -0.56 -12.18
N GLU A 151 -2.41 -0.69 -12.97
CA GLU A 151 -2.36 -1.31 -14.31
C GLU A 151 -1.30 -0.63 -15.20
N THR A 152 -1.28 0.71 -15.22
CA THR A 152 -0.28 1.48 -15.97
C THR A 152 1.14 1.24 -15.45
N MET A 153 1.32 1.21 -14.13
CA MET A 153 2.62 0.96 -13.49
C MET A 153 3.16 -0.43 -13.81
N VAL A 154 2.28 -1.44 -13.88
CA VAL A 154 2.67 -2.80 -14.28
C VAL A 154 3.19 -2.82 -15.73
N LEU A 155 2.57 -2.08 -16.64
CA LEU A 155 3.06 -1.97 -18.03
C LEU A 155 4.47 -1.35 -18.10
N MET A 156 4.83 -0.47 -17.15
CA MET A 156 6.18 0.10 -17.05
C MET A 156 7.24 -0.91 -16.60
N ALA A 157 6.85 -2.10 -16.13
CA ALA A 157 7.78 -3.16 -15.76
C ALA A 157 8.53 -3.77 -16.96
N GLY A 158 8.10 -3.46 -18.19
CA GLY A 158 8.71 -3.92 -19.44
C GLY A 158 8.37 -5.36 -19.81
N MET A 159 7.33 -5.92 -19.21
CA MET A 159 6.81 -7.26 -19.51
C MET A 159 5.63 -7.14 -20.47
N ASP A 160 5.61 -7.95 -21.52
CA ASP A 160 4.50 -7.99 -22.48
C ASP A 160 3.39 -8.90 -21.95
N LEU A 161 2.60 -8.36 -21.00
CA LEU A 161 1.47 -9.05 -20.39
C LEU A 161 0.15 -8.54 -20.99
N PRO A 162 -0.78 -9.43 -21.39
CA PRO A 162 -2.12 -9.00 -21.78
C PRO A 162 -2.79 -8.19 -20.66
N LEU A 163 -3.49 -7.10 -21.01
CA LEU A 163 -4.17 -6.24 -20.02
C LEU A 163 -5.08 -7.02 -19.07
N ARG A 164 -5.78 -8.03 -19.59
CA ARG A 164 -6.63 -8.90 -18.77
C ARG A 164 -5.83 -9.62 -17.69
N ALA A 165 -4.65 -10.16 -18.00
CA ALA A 165 -3.80 -10.84 -17.02
C ALA A 165 -3.32 -9.86 -15.93
N ILE A 166 -3.03 -8.61 -16.29
CA ILE A 166 -2.67 -7.55 -15.32
C ILE A 166 -3.85 -7.29 -14.39
N ARG A 167 -5.06 -7.16 -14.93
CA ARG A 167 -6.27 -6.94 -14.12
C ARG A 167 -6.55 -8.13 -13.20
N GLU A 168 -6.36 -9.35 -13.67
CA GLU A 168 -6.52 -10.57 -12.87
C GLU A 168 -5.53 -10.57 -11.70
N GLN A 169 -4.26 -10.18 -11.93
CA GLN A 169 -3.26 -10.02 -10.88
C GLN A 169 -3.66 -8.96 -9.85
N ILE A 170 -4.15 -7.79 -10.30
CA ILE A 170 -4.61 -6.72 -9.41
C ILE A 170 -5.82 -7.16 -8.58
N ALA A 171 -6.81 -7.77 -9.22
CA ALA A 171 -8.05 -8.18 -8.58
C ALA A 171 -7.86 -9.33 -7.59
N SER A 172 -6.85 -10.18 -7.81
CA SER A 172 -6.45 -11.23 -6.86
C SER A 172 -5.60 -10.67 -5.71
N ALA A 173 -4.78 -9.65 -5.96
CA ALA A 173 -3.83 -9.15 -4.98
C ALA A 173 -4.44 -8.16 -4.00
N PHE A 174 -5.39 -7.32 -4.43
CA PHE A 174 -5.95 -6.27 -3.59
C PHE A 174 -7.23 -6.76 -2.94
N ASP A 175 -7.34 -6.60 -1.63
CA ASP A 175 -8.59 -6.82 -0.90
C ASP A 175 -9.31 -5.49 -0.67
N LEU A 176 -8.56 -4.46 -0.26
CA LEU A 176 -9.10 -3.17 0.18
C LEU A 176 -8.33 -1.98 -0.39
N ILE A 177 -9.08 -0.96 -0.81
CA ILE A 177 -8.57 0.36 -1.16
C ILE A 177 -9.11 1.38 -0.15
N VAL A 178 -8.22 2.01 0.60
CA VAL A 178 -8.53 3.09 1.55
C VAL A 178 -8.14 4.41 0.89
N HIS A 179 -9.12 5.16 0.39
CA HIS A 179 -8.87 6.39 -0.34
C HIS A 179 -8.97 7.63 0.57
N LEU A 180 -7.96 8.49 0.47
CA LEU A 180 -7.81 9.70 1.27
C LEU A 180 -8.09 10.95 0.44
N GLY A 181 -8.89 11.84 1.00
CA GLY A 181 -9.17 13.17 0.46
C GLY A 181 -8.62 14.27 1.35
N ARG A 182 -8.30 15.41 0.72
CA ARG A 182 -8.14 16.69 1.42
C ARG A 182 -9.36 17.54 1.11
N LEU A 183 -10.13 17.87 2.13
CA LEU A 183 -11.36 18.64 1.99
C LEU A 183 -11.06 20.15 1.83
N SER A 184 -12.07 20.92 1.47
CA SER A 184 -11.97 22.37 1.24
C SER A 184 -11.54 23.16 2.49
N ASP A 185 -11.83 22.63 3.68
CA ASP A 185 -11.36 23.17 4.98
C ASP A 185 -9.89 22.81 5.29
N GLY A 186 -9.23 22.11 4.37
CA GLY A 186 -7.84 21.65 4.51
C GLY A 186 -7.68 20.38 5.33
N SER A 187 -8.75 19.85 5.95
CA SER A 187 -8.73 18.60 6.70
C SER A 187 -8.43 17.41 5.79
N ARG A 188 -7.79 16.39 6.36
CA ARG A 188 -7.41 15.15 5.67
C ARG A 188 -8.25 14.03 6.24
N LYS A 189 -8.99 13.31 5.39
CA LYS A 189 -9.91 12.27 5.81
C LYS A 189 -9.83 11.04 4.94
N ILE A 190 -10.15 9.88 5.50
CA ILE A 190 -10.62 8.74 4.72
C ILE A 190 -11.98 9.13 4.15
N VAL A 191 -12.08 9.18 2.83
CA VAL A 191 -13.32 9.59 2.11
C VAL A 191 -13.99 8.43 1.40
N GLN A 192 -13.30 7.29 1.26
CA GLN A 192 -13.87 6.08 0.68
C GLN A 192 -13.05 4.87 1.15
N ILE A 193 -13.74 3.78 1.45
CA ILE A 193 -13.14 2.45 1.59
C ILE A 193 -13.89 1.52 0.64
N ALA A 194 -13.17 0.91 -0.28
CA ALA A 194 -13.72 0.00 -1.27
C ALA A 194 -13.09 -1.39 -1.14
N GLU A 195 -13.92 -2.43 -1.17
CA GLU A 195 -13.52 -3.82 -1.34
C GLU A 195 -13.33 -4.12 -2.83
N VAL A 196 -12.32 -4.91 -3.18
CA VAL A 196 -12.12 -5.45 -4.52
C VAL A 196 -12.64 -6.89 -4.53
N GLN A 197 -13.62 -7.18 -5.40
CA GLN A 197 -14.39 -8.44 -5.39
C GLN A 197 -14.02 -9.41 -6.52
N GLY A 198 -12.86 -9.19 -7.16
CA GLY A 198 -12.44 -9.96 -8.33
C GLY A 198 -12.82 -9.28 -9.66
N MET A 199 -13.13 -10.08 -10.68
CA MET A 199 -13.40 -9.60 -12.03
C MET A 199 -14.71 -10.14 -12.61
N GLU A 200 -15.41 -9.27 -13.34
CA GLU A 200 -16.47 -9.64 -14.25
C GLU A 200 -16.04 -9.30 -15.68
N ARG A 201 -15.85 -10.34 -16.50
CA ARG A 201 -15.26 -10.24 -17.85
C ARG A 201 -13.89 -9.55 -17.79
N ASP A 202 -13.80 -8.31 -18.28
CA ASP A 202 -12.56 -7.54 -18.35
C ASP A 202 -12.52 -6.39 -17.33
N THR A 203 -13.49 -6.33 -16.41
CA THR A 203 -13.62 -5.24 -15.43
C THR A 203 -13.40 -5.76 -14.02
N ILE A 204 -12.54 -5.10 -13.26
CA ILE A 204 -12.40 -5.33 -11.83
C ILE A 204 -13.63 -4.78 -11.11
N VAL A 205 -14.29 -5.63 -10.34
CA VAL A 205 -15.48 -5.30 -9.57
C VAL A 205 -15.05 -4.77 -8.20
N MET A 206 -15.70 -3.70 -7.75
CA MET A 206 -15.47 -3.14 -6.43
C MET A 206 -16.78 -2.75 -5.79
N GLN A 207 -16.84 -2.86 -4.46
CA GLN A 207 -17.97 -2.43 -3.66
C GLN A 207 -17.52 -1.42 -2.60
N ASP A 208 -18.25 -0.31 -2.49
CA ASP A 208 -18.00 0.68 -1.45
C ASP A 208 -18.53 0.16 -0.10
N ILE A 209 -17.66 0.16 0.90
CA ILE A 209 -17.98 -0.19 2.28
C ILE A 209 -18.29 1.09 3.08
N PHE A 210 -17.51 2.15 2.85
CA PHE A 210 -17.67 3.45 3.49
C PHE A 210 -17.52 4.59 2.47
N GLN A 211 -18.29 5.67 2.64
CA GLN A 211 -18.17 6.98 1.98
C GLN A 211 -18.42 8.12 2.99
#